data_AF-A0A7Y5XUL4-F1
#
_entry.id   AF-A0A7Y5XUL4-F1
#
_cell.length_a   1.000
_cell.length_b   1.000
_cell.length_c   1.000
_cell.angle_alpha   90.00
_cell.angle_beta   90.00
_cell.angle_gamma   90.00
#
_symmetry.space_group_name_H-M   'P 1'
#
loop_
_entity.id
_entity.type
_entity.pdbx_description
1 polymer ?
#
loop_
_entity_poly.entity_id
_entity_poly.type
_entity_poly.pdbx_seq_one_letter_code
_entity_poly.pdbx_strand_id
1 'polypeptide(L)'
;MPGLLPRALGRSAGDASFTIFLVTVALCLLRSVDLPSVDLGSVDVTVADVALVATGALALARLRGRPLPSRRLFVAAVAFAGLVAVSALPNGSDALTSAGKLVELGLLALGAAVFLDSPRRLRALAVLLVAFAGVATAWGLVGFLTSDQERQGSFMGEHDLAALATFAAAIGLARTFSHRGNPGLLAIVG
;
A
#
# COMPACT_ATOMS: atom_id res chain seq x y z
N MET A 1 32.00 -9.28 -28.50
CA MET A 1 31.93 -7.88 -28.05
C MET A 1 30.97 -7.79 -26.87
N PRO A 2 31.44 -7.54 -25.64
CA PRO A 2 30.58 -7.42 -24.47
C PRO A 2 29.80 -6.10 -24.52
N GLY A 3 28.47 -6.17 -24.58
CA GLY A 3 27.58 -5.01 -24.61
C GLY A 3 27.65 -4.22 -23.30
N LEU A 4 28.24 -3.02 -23.37
CA LEU A 4 28.32 -2.05 -22.28
C LEU A 4 27.21 -1.00 -22.43
N LEU A 5 25.98 -1.32 -22.02
CA LEU A 5 24.89 -0.35 -21.80
C LEU A 5 23.94 -0.89 -20.70
N PRO A 6 23.31 -0.05 -19.85
CA PRO A 6 23.97 0.62 -18.73
C PRO A 6 23.24 0.35 -17.40
N ARG A 7 23.98 -0.10 -16.38
CA ARG A 7 23.48 -0.31 -14.99
C ARG A 7 22.84 0.94 -14.36
N ALA A 8 23.14 2.14 -14.88
CA ALA A 8 22.58 3.40 -14.40
C ALA A 8 21.07 3.53 -14.63
N LEU A 9 20.55 3.10 -15.78
CA LEU A 9 19.13 3.17 -16.10
C LEU A 9 18.29 2.27 -15.18
N GLY A 10 18.81 1.09 -14.83
CA GLY A 10 18.15 0.16 -13.91
C GLY A 10 18.03 0.67 -12.46
N ARG A 11 19.02 1.45 -11.98
CA ARG A 11 18.92 2.11 -10.66
C ARG A 11 17.91 3.25 -10.68
N SER A 12 17.98 4.12 -11.70
CA SER A 12 17.06 5.26 -11.82
C SER A 12 15.59 4.82 -11.91
N ALA A 13 15.30 3.78 -12.71
CA ALA A 13 13.94 3.22 -12.82
C ALA A 13 13.47 2.55 -11.52
N GLY A 14 14.38 1.88 -10.81
CA GLY A 14 14.10 1.26 -9.50
C GLY A 14 13.77 2.26 -8.40
N ASP A 15 14.39 3.45 -8.45
CA ASP A 15 14.12 4.53 -7.51
C ASP A 15 12.82 5.26 -7.86
N ALA A 16 12.54 5.52 -9.14
CA ALA A 16 11.27 6.10 -9.57
C ALA A 16 10.07 5.21 -9.19
N SER A 17 10.18 3.89 -9.38
CA SER A 17 9.10 2.95 -9.00
C SER A 17 8.85 2.93 -7.49
N PHE A 18 9.91 3.05 -6.69
CA PHE A 18 9.77 3.14 -5.24
C PHE A 18 9.13 4.47 -4.80
N THR A 19 9.49 5.58 -5.44
CA THR A 19 8.85 6.88 -5.20
C THR A 19 7.36 6.83 -5.55
N ILE A 20 6.99 6.24 -6.68
CA ILE A 20 5.58 6.05 -7.06
C ILE A 20 4.85 5.25 -5.98
N PHE A 21 5.44 4.15 -5.50
CA PHE A 21 4.86 3.38 -4.40
C PHE A 21 4.66 4.20 -3.13
N LEU A 22 5.64 5.00 -2.70
CA LEU A 22 5.50 5.86 -1.53
C LEU A 22 4.40 6.92 -1.71
N VAL A 23 4.31 7.52 -2.90
CA VAL A 23 3.24 8.46 -3.23
C VAL A 23 1.89 7.76 -3.21
N THR A 24 1.78 6.55 -3.76
CA THR A 24 0.55 5.75 -3.68
C THR A 24 0.14 5.51 -2.24
N VAL A 25 1.07 5.09 -1.36
CA VAL A 25 0.78 4.91 0.07
C VAL A 25 0.26 6.22 0.69
N ALA A 26 0.93 7.34 0.43
CA ALA A 26 0.50 8.64 0.93
C ALA A 26 -0.92 9.02 0.46
N LEU A 27 -1.23 8.79 -0.82
CA LEU A 27 -2.56 9.05 -1.39
C LEU A 27 -3.63 8.14 -0.78
N CYS A 28 -3.33 6.86 -0.55
CA CYS A 28 -4.24 5.91 0.10
C CYS A 28 -4.52 6.25 1.58
N LEU A 29 -3.60 6.96 2.25
CA LEU A 29 -3.79 7.44 3.62
C LEU A 29 -4.63 8.71 3.70
N LEU A 30 -4.73 9.47 2.61
CA LEU A 30 -5.63 10.61 2.52
C LEU A 30 -7.06 10.09 2.37
N ARG A 31 -8.01 10.80 2.99
CA ARG A 31 -9.43 10.50 2.81
C ARG A 31 -9.79 10.66 1.34
N SER A 32 -10.47 9.67 0.77
CA SER A 32 -10.90 9.69 -0.63
C SER A 32 -11.75 10.92 -0.97
N VAL A 33 -12.53 11.41 -0.01
CA VAL A 33 -13.37 12.63 -0.14
C VAL A 33 -12.54 13.90 -0.33
N ASP A 34 -11.32 13.93 0.20
CA ASP A 34 -10.43 15.09 0.13
C ASP A 34 -9.51 15.04 -1.11
N LEU A 35 -9.60 13.98 -1.92
CA LEU A 35 -8.81 13.81 -3.13
C LEU A 35 -9.56 14.32 -4.37
N PRO A 36 -8.85 14.84 -5.39
CA PRO A 36 -9.46 15.11 -6.68
C PRO A 36 -10.02 13.79 -7.25
N SER A 37 -11.32 13.79 -7.57
CA SER A 37 -12.01 12.67 -8.19
C SER A 37 -12.61 13.06 -9.53
N VAL A 38 -12.79 12.05 -10.39
CA VAL A 38 -13.60 12.12 -11.60
C VAL A 38 -14.79 11.20 -11.39
N ASP A 39 -15.98 11.78 -11.44
CA ASP A 39 -17.24 11.05 -11.36
C ASP A 39 -17.47 10.28 -12.67
N LEU A 40 -17.57 8.96 -12.57
CA LEU A 40 -17.93 8.05 -13.67
C LEU A 40 -19.31 7.43 -13.46
N GLY A 41 -20.24 8.19 -12.90
CA GLY A 41 -21.64 7.84 -12.67
C GLY A 41 -21.87 7.30 -11.26
N SER A 42 -21.64 6.00 -11.06
CA SER A 42 -21.82 5.34 -9.75
C SER A 42 -20.50 5.08 -9.02
N VAL A 43 -19.38 5.53 -9.60
CA VAL A 43 -18.02 5.28 -9.10
C VAL A 43 -17.20 6.54 -9.28
N ASP A 44 -16.64 7.05 -8.18
CA ASP A 44 -15.63 8.10 -8.22
C ASP A 44 -14.25 7.49 -8.38
N VAL A 45 -13.51 7.91 -9.41
CA VAL A 45 -12.12 7.54 -9.60
C VAL A 45 -11.23 8.66 -9.08
N THR A 46 -10.41 8.33 -8.09
CA THR A 46 -9.49 9.27 -7.45
C THR A 46 -8.08 9.16 -8.01
N VAL A 47 -7.24 10.17 -7.73
CA VAL A 47 -5.81 10.10 -8.02
C VAL A 47 -5.12 8.92 -7.31
N ALA A 48 -5.64 8.50 -6.14
CA ALA A 48 -5.14 7.33 -5.44
C ALA A 48 -5.32 6.05 -6.28
N ASP A 49 -6.48 5.87 -6.93
CA ASP A 49 -6.77 4.71 -7.77
C ASP A 49 -5.80 4.60 -8.95
N VAL A 50 -5.52 5.72 -9.61
CA VAL A 50 -4.56 5.79 -10.72
C VAL A 50 -3.15 5.42 -10.23
N ALA A 51 -2.72 5.99 -9.10
CA ALA A 51 -1.43 5.69 -8.50
C ALA A 51 -1.33 4.21 -8.08
N LEU A 52 -2.42 3.63 -7.59
CA LEU A 52 -2.50 2.24 -7.16
C LEU A 52 -2.38 1.27 -8.33
N VAL A 53 -3.07 1.56 -9.45
CA VAL A 53 -2.92 0.81 -10.70
C VAL A 53 -1.49 0.91 -11.22
N ALA A 54 -0.87 2.09 -11.20
CA ALA A 54 0.51 2.28 -11.61
C ALA A 54 1.49 1.47 -10.73
N THR A 55 1.31 1.50 -9.40
CA THR A 55 2.08 0.70 -8.45
C THR A 55 1.93 -0.80 -8.73
N GLY A 56 0.70 -1.28 -8.96
CA GLY A 56 0.43 -2.67 -9.32
C GLY A 56 1.13 -3.09 -10.61
N ALA A 57 1.02 -2.28 -11.66
CA ALA A 57 1.66 -2.54 -12.95
C ALA A 57 3.20 -2.59 -12.84
N LEU A 58 3.80 -1.65 -12.12
CA LEU A 58 5.25 -1.63 -11.87
C LEU A 58 5.70 -2.84 -11.04
N ALA A 59 4.91 -3.23 -10.03
CA ALA A 59 5.21 -4.39 -9.21
C ALA A 59 5.19 -5.68 -10.05
N LEU A 60 4.16 -5.86 -10.88
CA LEU A 60 4.05 -6.97 -11.82
C LEU A 60 5.18 -6.97 -12.85
N ALA A 61 5.53 -5.81 -13.40
CA ALA A 61 6.64 -5.68 -14.35
C ALA A 61 7.98 -6.12 -13.70
N ARG A 62 8.21 -5.74 -12.44
CA ARG A 62 9.42 -6.13 -11.69
C ARG A 62 9.42 -7.61 -11.31
N LEU A 63 8.25 -8.22 -11.14
CA LEU A 63 8.09 -9.66 -10.92
C LEU A 63 8.32 -10.49 -12.18
N ARG A 64 8.06 -9.98 -13.39
CA ARG A 64 8.31 -10.73 -14.65
C ARG A 64 9.77 -11.17 -14.80
N GLY A 65 10.71 -10.44 -14.19
CA GLY A 65 12.14 -10.76 -14.19
C GLY A 65 12.65 -11.49 -12.94
N ARG A 66 11.76 -11.90 -12.02
CA ARG A 66 12.17 -12.51 -10.73
C ARG A 66 11.37 -13.78 -10.43
N PRO A 67 12.01 -14.84 -9.89
CA PRO A 67 11.28 -16.01 -9.43
C PRO A 67 10.38 -15.62 -8.24
N LEU A 68 9.10 -15.91 -8.36
CA LEU A 68 8.16 -15.74 -7.24
C LEU A 68 8.50 -16.74 -6.13
N PRO A 69 8.61 -16.29 -4.86
CA PRO A 69 8.95 -17.17 -3.75
C PRO A 69 7.91 -18.28 -3.51
N SER A 70 6.67 -18.09 -3.98
CA SER A 70 5.67 -19.15 -4.14
C SER A 70 4.61 -18.75 -5.18
N ARG A 71 4.74 -19.29 -6.40
CA ARG A 71 3.76 -19.07 -7.48
C ARG A 71 2.35 -19.55 -7.08
N ARG A 72 2.26 -20.63 -6.30
CA ARG A 72 0.98 -21.18 -5.83
C ARG A 72 0.26 -20.21 -4.89
N LEU A 73 0.98 -19.60 -3.95
CA LEU A 73 0.39 -18.61 -3.04
C LEU A 73 -0.04 -17.35 -3.78
N PHE A 74 0.75 -16.90 -4.76
CA PHE A 74 0.37 -15.76 -5.59
C PHE A 74 -0.91 -16.04 -6.38
N VAL A 75 -0.99 -17.21 -7.04
CA VAL A 75 -2.21 -17.62 -7.77
C VAL A 75 -3.40 -17.75 -6.82
N ALA A 76 -3.22 -18.34 -5.64
CA ALA A 76 -4.28 -18.45 -4.63
C ALA A 76 -4.76 -17.08 -4.15
N ALA A 77 -3.86 -16.13 -3.91
CA ALA A 77 -4.21 -14.77 -3.52
C ALA A 77 -4.99 -14.04 -4.63
N VAL A 78 -4.56 -14.16 -5.89
CA VAL A 78 -5.28 -13.59 -7.05
C VAL A 78 -6.65 -14.24 -7.22
N ALA A 79 -6.74 -15.57 -7.09
CA ALA A 79 -8.00 -16.29 -7.19
C ALA A 79 -8.98 -15.90 -6.06
N PHE A 80 -8.48 -15.77 -4.83
CA PHE A 80 -9.27 -15.32 -3.70
C PHE A 80 -9.78 -13.88 -3.89
N ALA A 81 -8.91 -12.96 -4.31
CA ALA A 81 -9.32 -11.58 -4.61
C ALA A 81 -10.36 -11.53 -5.73
N GLY A 82 -10.18 -12.33 -6.79
CA GLY A 82 -11.15 -12.46 -7.88
C GLY A 82 -12.49 -13.03 -7.40
N LEU A 83 -12.47 -14.04 -6.53
CA LEU A 83 -13.68 -14.61 -5.95
C LEU A 83 -14.45 -13.58 -5.12
N VAL A 84 -13.75 -12.80 -4.29
CA VAL A 84 -14.34 -11.71 -3.50
C VAL A 84 -14.95 -10.63 -4.40
N ALA A 85 -14.28 -10.24 -5.48
CA ALA A 85 -14.81 -9.27 -6.42
C ALA A 85 -16.07 -9.79 -7.13
N VAL A 86 -16.06 -11.06 -7.57
CA VAL A 86 -17.22 -11.70 -8.21
C VAL A 86 -18.37 -11.85 -7.23
N SER A 87 -18.10 -12.22 -5.96
CA SER A 87 -19.14 -12.36 -4.94
C SER A 87 -19.74 -11.01 -4.54
N ALA A 88 -19.03 -9.89 -4.71
CA ALA A 88 -19.55 -8.56 -4.44
C ALA A 88 -20.57 -8.08 -5.49
N LEU A 89 -20.47 -8.53 -6.75
CA LEU A 89 -21.36 -8.10 -7.85
C LEU A 89 -22.87 -8.23 -7.55
N PRO A 90 -23.39 -9.36 -7.03
CA PRO A 90 -24.81 -9.48 -6.72
C PRO A 90 -25.23 -8.74 -5.43
N ASN A 91 -24.29 -8.24 -4.63
CA ASN A 91 -24.55 -7.70 -3.30
C ASN A 91 -24.61 -6.15 -3.25
N GLY A 92 -24.57 -5.48 -4.40
CA GLY A 92 -24.74 -4.03 -4.51
C GLY A 92 -23.45 -3.22 -4.33
N SER A 93 -23.59 -1.88 -4.33
CA SER A 93 -22.48 -0.91 -4.36
C SER A 93 -21.58 -0.97 -3.13
N ASP A 94 -22.14 -1.21 -1.94
CA ASP A 94 -21.37 -1.22 -0.69
C ASP A 94 -20.45 -2.44 -0.62
N ALA A 95 -20.92 -3.58 -1.10
CA ALA A 95 -20.13 -4.79 -1.23
C ALA A 95 -19.00 -4.62 -2.25
N LEU A 96 -19.28 -3.97 -3.39
CA LEU A 96 -18.28 -3.65 -4.41
C LEU A 96 -17.22 -2.68 -3.89
N THR A 97 -17.63 -1.66 -3.13
CA THR A 97 -16.71 -0.70 -2.50
C THR A 97 -15.80 -1.41 -1.49
N SER A 98 -16.37 -2.31 -0.68
CA SER A 98 -15.62 -3.13 0.28
C SER A 98 -14.63 -4.08 -0.42
N ALA A 99 -15.05 -4.72 -1.51
CA ALA A 99 -14.16 -5.56 -2.33
C ALA A 99 -13.02 -4.73 -2.97
N GLY A 100 -13.32 -3.50 -3.41
CA GLY A 100 -12.34 -2.53 -3.89
C GLY A 100 -11.25 -2.23 -2.86
N LYS A 101 -11.63 -2.04 -1.59
CA LYS A 101 -10.67 -1.85 -0.49
C LYS A 101 -9.75 -3.06 -0.28
N LEU A 102 -10.26 -4.28 -0.47
CA LEU A 102 -9.41 -5.47 -0.40
C LEU A 102 -8.41 -5.55 -1.57
N VAL A 103 -8.82 -5.12 -2.77
CA VAL A 103 -7.91 -4.99 -3.91
C VAL A 103 -6.85 -3.92 -3.65
N GLU A 104 -7.24 -2.80 -3.04
CA GLU A 104 -6.34 -1.73 -2.60
C GLU A 104 -5.23 -2.26 -1.70
N LEU A 105 -5.61 -2.94 -0.62
CA LEU A 105 -4.69 -3.56 0.33
C LEU A 105 -3.80 -4.62 -0.34
N GLY A 106 -4.36 -5.42 -1.26
CA GLY A 106 -3.61 -6.42 -2.02
C GLY A 106 -2.52 -5.80 -2.90
N LEU A 107 -2.81 -4.69 -3.57
CA LEU A 107 -1.85 -3.97 -4.42
C LEU A 107 -0.77 -3.27 -3.59
N LEU A 108 -1.14 -2.67 -2.45
CA LEU A 108 -0.17 -2.10 -1.52
C LEU A 108 0.76 -3.17 -0.94
N ALA A 109 0.22 -4.32 -0.54
CA ALA A 109 1.01 -5.45 -0.05
C ALA A 109 1.96 -6.01 -1.11
N LEU A 110 1.50 -6.12 -2.36
CA LEU A 110 2.33 -6.50 -3.50
C LEU A 110 3.45 -5.48 -3.74
N GLY A 111 3.13 -4.19 -3.72
CA GLY A 111 4.11 -3.10 -3.82
C GLY A 111 5.15 -3.18 -2.71
N ALA A 112 4.73 -3.37 -1.47
CA ALA A 112 5.62 -3.51 -0.33
C ALA A 112 6.59 -4.70 -0.51
N ALA A 113 6.07 -5.88 -0.88
CA ALA A 113 6.87 -7.08 -1.10
C ALA A 113 7.92 -6.91 -2.21
N VAL A 114 7.61 -6.11 -3.24
CA VAL A 114 8.48 -5.94 -4.42
C VAL A 114 9.46 -4.77 -4.26
N PHE A 115 9.04 -3.68 -3.62
CA PHE A 115 9.80 -2.43 -3.58
C PHE A 115 10.57 -2.21 -2.28
N LEU A 116 10.19 -2.86 -1.16
CA LEU A 116 10.92 -2.80 0.12
C LEU A 116 12.08 -3.82 0.15
N ASP A 117 12.96 -3.70 -0.83
CA ASP A 117 14.11 -4.59 -1.02
C ASP A 117 15.34 -4.21 -0.17
N SER A 118 15.27 -3.14 0.63
CA SER A 118 16.39 -2.66 1.43
C SER A 118 15.93 -1.99 2.74
N PRO A 119 16.80 -2.00 3.78
CA PRO A 119 16.51 -1.33 5.05
C PRO A 119 16.24 0.17 4.90
N ARG A 120 16.90 0.83 3.94
CA ARG A 120 16.69 2.26 3.66
C ARG A 120 15.27 2.54 3.15
N ARG A 121 14.78 1.71 2.23
CA ARG A 121 13.41 1.83 1.69
C ARG A 121 12.35 1.50 2.74
N LEU A 122 12.61 0.50 3.59
CA LEU A 122 11.75 0.20 4.74
C LEU A 122 11.69 1.39 5.72
N ARG A 123 12.84 1.98 6.06
CA ARG A 123 12.88 3.18 6.91
C ARG A 123 12.12 4.36 6.28
N ALA A 124 12.26 4.58 4.98
CA ALA A 124 11.54 5.65 4.28
C ALA A 124 10.02 5.45 4.36
N LEU A 125 9.52 4.22 4.17
CA LEU A 125 8.11 3.91 4.38
C LEU A 125 7.69 4.14 5.84
N ALA A 126 8.48 3.68 6.81
CA ALA A 126 8.18 3.88 8.23
C ALA A 126 8.11 5.37 8.60
N VAL A 127 9.06 6.18 8.10
CA VAL A 127 9.05 7.65 8.29
C VAL A 127 7.79 8.27 7.69
N LEU A 128 7.40 7.86 6.49
CA LEU A 128 6.16 8.34 5.85
C LEU A 128 4.93 8.04 6.73
N LEU A 129 4.80 6.80 7.19
CA LEU A 129 3.67 6.38 8.02
C LEU A 129 3.63 7.11 9.37
N VAL A 130 4.76 7.26 10.04
CA VAL A 130 4.86 8.02 11.29
C VAL A 130 4.51 9.49 11.07
N ALA A 131 4.98 10.10 9.98
CA ALA A 131 4.65 11.49 9.66
C ALA A 131 3.14 11.67 9.44
N PHE A 132 2.51 10.78 8.66
CA PHE A 132 1.06 10.81 8.45
C PHE A 132 0.27 10.60 9.74
N ALA A 133 0.65 9.62 10.56
CA ALA A 133 0.02 9.39 11.86
C ALA A 133 0.15 10.61 12.78
N GLY A 134 1.32 11.27 12.78
CA GLY A 134 1.55 12.50 13.52
C GLY A 134 0.65 13.65 13.05
N VAL A 135 0.53 13.86 11.73
CA VAL A 135 -0.36 14.88 11.16
C VAL A 135 -1.83 14.59 11.49
N ALA A 136 -2.27 13.35 11.32
CA ALA A 136 -3.64 12.94 11.65
C ALA A 136 -3.95 13.14 13.14
N THR A 137 -3.02 12.79 14.03
CA THR A 137 -3.16 13.01 15.47
C THR A 137 -3.22 14.50 15.81
N ALA A 138 -2.35 15.32 15.23
CA ALA A 138 -2.36 16.77 15.43
C ALA A 138 -3.68 17.40 14.95
N TRP A 139 -4.17 16.97 13.78
CA TRP A 139 -5.45 17.43 13.24
C TRP A 139 -6.63 17.03 14.13
N GLY A 140 -6.65 15.77 14.60
CA GLY A 140 -7.66 15.29 15.54
C GLY A 140 -7.66 16.06 16.85
N LEU A 141 -6.48 16.37 17.40
CA LEU A 141 -6.31 17.18 18.60
C LEU A 141 -6.80 18.62 18.41
N VAL A 142 -6.46 19.27 17.29
CA VAL A 142 -6.96 20.61 16.96
C VAL A 142 -8.49 20.58 16.86
N GLY A 143 -9.05 19.59 16.17
CA GLY A 143 -10.49 19.39 16.08
C GLY A 143 -11.13 19.26 17.46
N PHE A 144 -10.58 18.42 18.33
CA PHE A 144 -11.06 18.25 19.72
C PHE A 144 -11.02 19.55 20.54
N LEU A 145 -9.96 20.35 20.41
CA LEU A 145 -9.80 21.60 21.17
C LEU A 145 -10.66 22.75 20.65
N THR A 146 -11.13 22.67 19.41
CA THR A 146 -11.86 23.76 18.74
C THR A 146 -13.36 23.49 18.56
N SER A 147 -13.82 22.23 18.68
CA SER A 147 -15.24 21.89 18.57
C SER A 147 -15.94 21.87 19.94
N ASP A 148 -16.95 22.72 20.13
CA ASP A 148 -17.61 22.89 21.44
C ASP A 148 -18.71 21.87 21.74
N GLN A 149 -19.28 21.16 20.76
CA GLN A 149 -20.24 20.06 20.98
C GLN A 149 -20.61 19.46 19.63
N GLU A 150 -19.98 18.35 19.26
CA GLU A 150 -20.58 17.30 18.41
C GLU A 150 -19.58 16.15 18.37
N ARG A 151 -20.03 14.94 18.71
CA ARG A 151 -19.22 13.72 18.65
C ARG A 151 -18.57 13.64 17.27
N GLN A 152 -17.24 13.75 17.21
CA GLN A 152 -16.49 13.47 15.99
C GLN A 152 -16.94 12.10 15.45
N GLY A 153 -17.59 12.09 14.29
CA GLY A 153 -17.91 10.87 13.57
C GLY A 153 -16.59 10.14 13.31
N SER A 154 -16.37 9.07 14.08
CA SER A 154 -15.19 8.18 14.10
C SER A 154 -14.24 8.44 12.92
N PHE A 155 -13.30 9.36 13.10
CA PHE A 155 -12.27 9.63 12.09
C PHE A 155 -11.20 8.53 12.08
N MET A 156 -11.21 7.65 13.09
CA MET A 156 -10.01 6.96 13.59
C MET A 156 -10.22 5.46 13.84
N GLY A 157 -11.46 4.95 13.72
CA GLY A 157 -11.76 3.57 14.15
C GLY A 157 -11.42 2.49 13.13
N GLU A 158 -11.77 2.67 11.87
CA GLU A 158 -11.71 1.59 10.88
C GLU A 158 -10.48 1.70 9.97
N HIS A 159 -10.13 2.92 9.58
CA HIS A 159 -8.98 3.19 8.70
C HIS A 159 -7.63 3.13 9.40
N ASP A 160 -7.51 3.59 10.64
CA ASP A 160 -6.25 3.46 11.40
C ASP A 160 -5.99 2.03 11.84
N LEU A 161 -7.04 1.26 12.13
CA LEU A 161 -6.94 -0.15 12.47
C LEU A 161 -6.58 -0.96 11.22
N ALA A 162 -7.13 -0.62 10.06
CA ALA A 162 -6.71 -1.18 8.78
C ALA A 162 -5.26 -0.78 8.44
N ALA A 163 -4.85 0.47 8.67
CA ALA A 163 -3.48 0.93 8.44
C ALA A 163 -2.47 0.26 9.40
N LEU A 164 -2.81 0.14 10.68
CA LEU A 164 -2.01 -0.57 11.69
C LEU A 164 -1.95 -2.07 11.42
N ALA A 165 -3.08 -2.69 11.04
CA ALA A 165 -3.12 -4.10 10.67
C ALA A 165 -2.31 -4.35 9.40
N THR A 166 -2.38 -3.45 8.42
CA THR A 166 -1.60 -3.50 7.18
C THR A 166 -0.11 -3.30 7.46
N PHE A 167 0.24 -2.40 8.37
CA PHE A 167 1.61 -2.18 8.81
C PHE A 167 2.17 -3.39 9.57
N ALA A 168 1.41 -3.95 10.50
CA ALA A 168 1.78 -5.16 11.23
C ALA A 168 1.92 -6.37 10.28
N ALA A 169 1.00 -6.52 9.32
CA ALA A 169 1.07 -7.54 8.29
C ALA A 169 2.27 -7.34 7.36
N ALA A 170 2.57 -6.10 6.95
CA ALA A 170 3.72 -5.78 6.11
C ALA A 170 5.05 -6.04 6.83
N ILE A 171 5.17 -5.71 8.12
CA ILE A 171 6.34 -6.04 8.95
C ILE A 171 6.46 -7.55 9.14
N GLY A 172 5.36 -8.23 9.44
CA GLY A 172 5.32 -9.69 9.63
C GLY A 172 5.73 -10.44 8.37
N LEU A 173 5.24 -10.00 7.20
CA LEU A 173 5.62 -10.51 5.89
C LEU A 173 7.08 -10.19 5.56
N ALA A 174 7.53 -8.95 5.78
CA ALA A 174 8.93 -8.58 5.60
C ALA A 174 9.87 -9.45 6.46
N ARG A 175 9.50 -9.73 7.73
CA ARG A 175 10.27 -10.62 8.62
C ARG A 175 10.26 -12.08 8.15
N THR A 176 9.10 -12.63 7.80
CA THR A 176 9.00 -14.02 7.33
C THR A 176 9.72 -14.24 6.00
N PHE A 177 9.71 -13.27 5.09
CA PHE A 177 10.46 -13.34 3.84
C PHE A 177 11.95 -13.00 4.00
N SER A 178 12.35 -12.23 5.02
CA SER A 178 13.76 -12.01 5.36
C SER A 178 14.45 -13.28 5.90
N HIS A 179 13.69 -14.22 6.47
CA HIS A 179 14.24 -15.49 6.96
C HIS A 179 14.76 -16.44 5.87
N ARG A 180 14.42 -16.21 4.59
CA ARG A 180 15.02 -16.95 3.46
C ARG A 180 16.37 -16.40 2.99
N GLY A 181 16.91 -15.41 3.69
CA GLY A 181 18.21 -14.80 3.39
C GLY A 181 18.78 -14.01 4.55
N ASN A 182 18.85 -14.62 5.74
CA ASN A 182 19.69 -14.25 6.89
C ASN A 182 19.79 -12.76 7.27
N PRO A 183 19.03 -12.26 8.27
CA PRO A 183 19.39 -11.04 8.99
C PRO A 183 19.91 -11.41 10.38
N GLY A 184 21.23 -11.47 10.50
CA GLY A 184 21.88 -11.48 11.81
C GLY A 184 21.46 -10.24 12.62
N LEU A 185 21.08 -10.47 13.88
CA LEU A 185 21.20 -9.56 15.04
C LEU A 185 20.62 -8.14 14.98
N LEU A 186 19.82 -7.77 13.98
CA LEU A 186 19.15 -6.44 13.93
C LEU A 186 17.72 -6.43 14.48
N ALA A 187 17.32 -7.47 15.23
CA ALA A 187 15.98 -7.59 15.81
C ALA A 187 15.87 -7.19 17.29
N ILE A 188 16.93 -6.69 17.94
CA ILE A 188 16.91 -6.41 19.40
C ILE A 188 17.20 -4.94 19.75
N VAL A 189 17.73 -4.11 18.84
CA VAL A 189 18.02 -2.70 19.16
C VAL A 189 17.53 -1.80 18.03
N GLY A 190 16.35 -1.22 18.20
CA GLY A 190 15.73 -0.27 17.28
C GLY A 190 14.29 -0.02 17.67
#